data_AF-A7VNC6-F1
#
_entry.id   AF-A7VNC6-F1
#
_cell.length_a   1.000
_cell.length_b   1.000
_cell.length_c   1.000
_cell.angle_alpha   90.00
_cell.angle_beta   90.00
_cell.angle_gamma   90.00
#
_symmetry.space_group_name_H-M   'P 1'
#
loop_
_entity.id
_entity.type
_entity.pdbx_description
1 polymer ?
#
loop_
_entity_poly.entity_id
_entity_poly.type
_entity_poly.pdbx_seq_one_letter_code
_entity_poly.pdbx_strand_id
1 'polypeptide(L)' 'MQGQWKDTYGLTEYSFLDDQNLILTTYGFVDFPGTYVLNENGTIEIRYSVLGKEQINTYHFSFNGDRFFLDKNEFVREM' A
#
# COMPACT_ATOMS: atom_id res chain seq x y z
N MET A 1 6.31 -8.72 -1.94
CA MET A 1 5.54 -7.49 -1.62
C MET A 1 6.43 -6.35 -1.15
N GLN A 2 7.48 -6.60 -0.37
CA GLN A 2 8.44 -5.56 0.01
C GLN A 2 8.90 -4.71 -1.18
N GLY A 3 9.10 -3.42 -0.92
CA GLY A 3 9.46 -2.41 -1.90
C GLY A 3 8.38 -1.34 -2.08
N GLN A 4 8.65 -0.43 -3.01
CA GLN A 4 7.79 0.71 -3.31
C GLN A 4 6.90 0.39 -4.52
N TRP A 5 5.62 0.72 -4.39
CA TRP A 5 4.61 0.45 -5.41
C TRP A 5 3.79 1.70 -5.66
N LYS A 6 3.85 2.19 -6.89
CA LYS A 6 3.29 3.48 -7.26
C LYS A 6 2.18 3.32 -8.28
N ASP A 7 1.11 4.05 -8.09
CA ASP A 7 0.01 4.06 -9.06
C ASP A 7 0.46 4.70 -10.39
N THR A 8 -0.27 4.40 -11.46
CA THR A 8 0.05 4.88 -12.81
C THR A 8 0.11 6.42 -12.91
N TYR A 9 -0.57 7.12 -12.00
CA TYR A 9 -0.62 8.58 -11.98
C TYR A 9 0.46 9.22 -11.09
N GLY A 10 1.22 8.43 -10.33
CA GLY A 10 2.21 8.92 -9.37
C GLY A 10 1.61 9.69 -8.19
N LEU A 11 0.32 9.53 -7.93
CA LEU A 11 -0.42 10.20 -6.86
C LEU A 11 -0.42 9.39 -5.57
N THR A 12 -0.29 8.07 -5.66
CA THR A 12 -0.33 7.17 -4.51
C THR A 12 0.80 6.18 -4.59
N GLU A 13 1.61 6.11 -3.54
CA GLU A 13 2.70 5.15 -3.42
C GLU A 13 2.61 4.42 -2.08
N TYR A 14 2.74 3.10 -2.13
CA TYR A 14 2.86 2.23 -0.97
C TYR A 14 4.30 1.71 -0.86
N SER A 15 4.98 2.10 0.21
CA SER A 15 6.30 1.57 0.57
C SER A 15 6.12 0.49 1.65
N PHE A 16 6.09 -0.78 1.24
CA PHE A 16 6.00 -1.91 2.17
C PHE A 16 7.39 -2.26 2.70
N LEU A 17 7.56 -2.07 4.01
CA LEU A 17 8.82 -2.23 4.74
C LEU A 17 8.83 -3.57 5.49
N ASP A 18 9.96 -3.85 6.15
CA ASP A 18 10.07 -4.98 7.08
C ASP A 18 9.13 -4.82 8.30
N ASP A 19 8.91 -5.93 9.01
CA ASP A 19 8.13 -5.98 10.25
C ASP A 19 6.71 -5.43 10.13
N GLN A 20 6.06 -5.63 8.97
CA GLN A 20 4.67 -5.22 8.72
C GLN A 20 4.45 -3.69 8.74
N ASN A 21 5.52 -2.91 8.59
CA ASN A 21 5.43 -1.45 8.48
C ASN A 21 5.13 -1.01 7.05
N LEU A 22 4.45 0.13 6.94
CA LEU A 22 4.07 0.75 5.68
C LEU A 22 4.32 2.25 5.76
N ILE A 23 4.76 2.85 4.65
CA ILE A 23 4.61 4.29 4.41
C ILE A 23 3.69 4.46 3.20
N LEU A 24 2.58 5.18 3.38
CA LEU A 24 1.71 5.61 2.30
C LEU A 24 2.06 7.05 1.92
N THR A 25 2.56 7.26 0.72
CA THR A 25 2.85 8.60 0.19
C THR A 25 1.73 9.02 -0.76
N THR A 26 1.13 10.18 -0.51
CA THR A 26 0.07 10.75 -1.38
C THR A 26 0.52 12.07 -1.99
N TYR A 27 0.00 12.38 -3.17
CA TYR A 27 0.38 13.54 -3.99
C TYR A 27 1.89 13.64 -4.27
N GLY A 28 2.65 12.57 -4.03
CA GLY A 28 4.11 12.52 -4.18
C GLY A 28 4.92 13.22 -3.08
N PHE A 29 4.31 13.74 -2.01
CA PHE A 29 5.04 14.47 -0.96
C PHE A 29 4.48 14.35 0.46
N VAL A 30 3.29 13.77 0.66
CA VAL A 30 2.72 13.62 2.01
C VAL A 30 2.82 12.18 2.45
N ASP A 31 3.62 11.92 3.48
CA ASP A 31 3.85 10.61 4.04
C ASP A 31 2.94 10.31 5.23
N PHE A 32 2.31 9.14 5.20
CA PHE A 32 1.48 8.60 6.27
C PHE A 32 2.06 7.27 6.72
N PRO A 33 2.70 7.23 7.91
CA PRO A 33 3.13 5.98 8.52
C PRO A 33 1.93 5.10 8.84
N GLY A 34 2.11 3.80 8.64
CA GLY A 34 1.08 2.80 8.85
C GLY A 34 1.64 1.40 9.02
N THR A 35 0.74 0.44 9.08
CA THR A 35 1.04 -0.98 9.14
C THR A 35 0.17 -1.75 8.17
N TYR A 36 0.57 -2.97 7.84
CA TYR A 36 -0.23 -3.86 7.03
C TYR A 36 -0.25 -5.28 7.59
N VAL A 37 -1.34 -6.00 7.36
CA VAL A 37 -1.46 -7.42 7.71
C VAL A 37 -1.96 -8.19 6.50
N LEU A 38 -1.31 -9.30 6.18
CA LEU A 38 -1.76 -10.24 5.16
C LEU A 38 -2.66 -11.29 5.82
N ASN A 39 -3.90 -11.37 5.37
CA ASN A 39 -4.89 -12.30 5.89
C ASN A 39 -4.88 -13.61 5.07
N GLU A 40 -5.22 -14.72 5.73
CA GLU A 40 -5.23 -16.06 5.11
C GLU A 40 -6.21 -16.18 3.93
N ASN A 41 -7.23 -15.32 3.86
CA ASN A 41 -8.22 -15.29 2.78
C ASN A 41 -7.77 -14.52 1.52
N GLY A 42 -6.48 -14.18 1.41
CA GLY A 42 -5.94 -13.45 0.26
C GLY A 42 -6.30 -11.96 0.26
N THR A 43 -6.58 -11.39 1.44
CA THR A 43 -6.76 -9.95 1.60
C THR A 43 -5.58 -9.33 2.34
N ILE A 44 -5.42 -8.03 2.17
CA ILE A 44 -4.49 -7.20 2.93
C ILE A 44 -5.29 -6.14 3.69
N GLU A 45 -5.06 -6.04 4.99
CA GLU A 45 -5.52 -4.92 5.80
C GLU A 45 -4.40 -3.88 5.90
N ILE A 46 -4.71 -2.64 5.59
CA ILE A 46 -3.80 -1.50 5.67
C ILE A 46 -4.36 -0.50 6.67
N ARG A 47 -3.55 -0.15 7.67
CA ARG A 47 -3.89 0.81 8.72
C ARG A 47 -2.92 2.00 8.66
N TYR A 48 -3.45 3.22 8.65
CA TYR A 48 -2.66 4.45 8.66
C TYR A 48 -3.44 5.58 9.34
N SER A 49 -2.75 6.63 9.79
CA SER A 49 -3.40 7.77 10.46
C SER A 49 -3.31 9.04 9.62
N VAL A 50 -4.45 9.64 9.31
CA VAL A 50 -4.56 10.93 8.61
C VAL A 50 -5.10 11.96 9.57
N LEU A 51 -4.29 12.98 9.89
CA LEU A 51 -4.68 14.08 10.79
C LEU A 51 -5.22 13.57 12.16
N GLY A 52 -4.59 12.51 12.69
CA GLY A 52 -4.98 11.90 13.96
C GLY A 52 -6.19 10.99 13.89
N LYS A 53 -6.78 10.78 12.71
CA LYS A 53 -7.84 9.81 12.48
C LYS A 53 -7.27 8.56 11.83
N GLU A 54 -7.40 7.45 12.53
CA GLU A 54 -7.06 6.14 11.99
C GLU A 54 -8.00 5.78 10.83
N GLN A 55 -7.42 5.27 9.76
CA GLN A 55 -8.10 4.65 8.63
C GLN A 55 -7.66 3.18 8.59
N ILE A 56 -8.63 2.29 8.40
CA ILE A 56 -8.39 0.85 8.24
C ILE A 56 -9.13 0.45 6.97
N ASN A 57 -8.39 -0.04 5.98
CA ASN A 57 -8.95 -0.50 4.73
C ASN A 57 -8.50 -1.93 4.45
N THR A 58 -9.41 -2.76 3.97
CA THR A 58 -9.12 -4.14 3.57
C THR A 58 -9.36 -4.29 2.08
N TYR A 59 -8.39 -4.88 1.38
CA TYR A 59 -8.41 -5.07 -0.06
C TYR A 59 -8.15 -6.53 -0.42
N HIS A 60 -8.72 -7.02 -1.51
CA HIS A 60 -8.14 -8.18 -2.17
C HIS A 60 -6.84 -7.75 -2.85
N PHE A 61 -5.77 -8.54 -2.69
CA PHE A 61 -4.50 -8.24 -3.35
C PHE A 61 -4.08 -9.34 -4.31
N SER A 62 -3.38 -8.95 -5.37
CA SER A 62 -2.75 -9.90 -6.28
C SER A 62 -1.49 -9.31 -6.90
N PHE A 63 -0.64 -10.20 -7.43
CA PHE A 63 0.57 -9.82 -8.15
C PHE A 63 0.52 -10.42 -9.56
N ASN A 64 0.96 -9.64 -10.55
CA ASN A 64 1.19 -10.10 -11.91
C ASN A 64 2.51 -9.53 -12.44
N GLY A 65 3.60 -10.30 -12.27
CA GLY A 65 4.96 -9.81 -12.53
C GLY A 65 5.29 -8.60 -11.65
N ASP A 66 5.61 -7.48 -12.29
CA ASP A 66 5.96 -6.21 -11.64
C ASP A 66 4.74 -5.32 -11.33
N ARG A 67 3.54 -5.89 -11.41
CA ARG A 67 2.28 -5.22 -11.06
C ARG A 67 1.72 -5.76 -9.76
N PHE A 68 1.32 -4.86 -8.88
CA PHE A 68 0.61 -5.10 -7.65
C PHE A 68 -0.79 -4.53 -7.76
N PHE A 69 -1.79 -5.29 -7.33
CA PHE A 69 -3.18 -4.85 -7.37
C PHE A 69 -3.77 -4.81 -5.97
N LEU A 70 -4.45 -3.71 -5.64
CA LEU A 70 -5.36 -3.59 -4.50
C LEU A 70 -6.77 -3.40 -5.06
N ASP A 71 -7.59 -4.44 -4.96
CA ASP A 71 -8.84 -4.62 -5.69
C ASP A 71 -8.66 -4.39 -7.19
N LYS A 72 -9.10 -3.23 -7.70
CA LYS A 72 -9.01 -2.83 -9.11
C LYS A 72 -7.90 -1.81 -9.37
N ASN A 73 -7.26 -1.31 -8.32
CA ASN A 73 -6.20 -0.32 -8.42
C ASN A 73 -4.89 -1.02 -8.71
N GLU A 74 -4.20 -0.56 -9.75
CA GLU A 74 -2.91 -1.09 -10.18
C GLU A 74 -1.77 -0.19 -9.69
N PHE A 75 -0.70 -0.84 -9.23
CA PHE A 75 0.54 -0.22 -8.83
C PHE A 75 1.71 -0.94 -9.51
N VAL A 76 2.72 -0.18 -9.89
CA VAL A 76 3.95 -0.68 -10.51
C VAL A 76 5.09 -0.54 -9.50
N ARG A 77 5.97 -1.53 -9.46
CA ARG A 77 7.16 -1.51 -8.61
C ARG A 77 8.10 -0.37 -9.05
N GLU A 78 8.47 0.53 -8.13
CA GLU A 78 9.64 1.40 -8.34
C GLU A 78 10.92 0.60 -8.03
N MET A 79 11.93 0.75 -8.90
CA MET A 79 13.21 0.04 -8.85
C MET A 79 14.18 0.70 -7.87
#